data_AF-A0A2M7SXI3-F1
#
_entry.id   AF-A0A2M7SXI3-F1
#
_cell.length_a   1.000
_cell.length_b   1.000
_cell.length_c   1.000
_cell.angle_alpha   90.00
_cell.angle_beta   90.00
_cell.angle_gamma   90.00
#
_symmetry.space_group_name_H-M   'P 1'
#
loop_
_entity.id
_entity.type
_entity.pdbx_description
1 polymer ?
#
loop_
_entity_poly.entity_id
_entity_poly.type
_entity_poly.pdbx_seq_one_letter_code
_entity_poly.pdbx_strand_id
1 'polypeptide(L)' 'MPKLKTHKASVKRFKITGSGKILRLPAAGNHLLTNKSDRKNRYQSVSKIDR' A
#
# COMPACT_ATOMS: atom_id res chain seq x y z
N MET A 1 -28.92 -8.45 -15.38
CA MET A 1 -27.88 -7.44 -15.10
C MET A 1 -26.60 -8.12 -14.63
N PRO A 2 -25.44 -7.88 -15.26
CA PRO A 2 -24.18 -8.49 -14.83
C PRO A 2 -23.69 -7.89 -13.50
N LYS A 3 -23.20 -8.74 -12.59
CA LYS A 3 -22.59 -8.30 -11.32
C LYS A 3 -21.23 -7.64 -11.58
N LEU A 4 -20.93 -6.59 -10.81
CA LEU A 4 -19.61 -5.95 -10.81
C LEU A 4 -18.52 -6.97 -10.42
N LYS A 5 -17.46 -7.02 -11.21
CA LYS A 5 -16.31 -7.90 -10.95
C LYS A 5 -15.32 -7.19 -10.03
N THR A 6 -14.75 -7.95 -9.10
CA THR A 6 -13.70 -7.43 -8.21
C THR A 6 -12.39 -7.29 -8.98
N HIS A 7 -11.80 -6.10 -8.96
CA HIS A 7 -10.48 -5.87 -9.53
C HIS A 7 -9.41 -6.55 -8.67
N LYS A 8 -9.00 -7.76 -9.06
CA LYS A 8 -8.15 -8.64 -8.24
C LYS A 8 -6.79 -8.05 -7.90
N ALA A 9 -6.22 -7.21 -8.77
CA ALA A 9 -4.95 -6.56 -8.49
C ALA A 9 -5.06 -5.53 -7.36
N SER A 10 -6.18 -4.80 -7.26
CA SER A 10 -6.39 -3.82 -6.19
C SER A 10 -6.58 -4.50 -4.84
N VAL A 11 -7.34 -5.61 -4.80
CA VAL A 11 -7.58 -6.38 -3.57
C VAL A 11 -6.28 -6.92 -2.97
N LYS A 12 -5.30 -7.30 -3.81
CA LYS A 12 -3.98 -7.77 -3.36
C LYS A 12 -3.08 -6.66 -2.81
N ARG A 13 -3.32 -5.40 -3.19
CA ARG A 13 -2.42 -4.26 -2.90
C ARG A 13 -2.95 -3.31 -1.84
N PHE A 14 -4.28 -3.24 -1.68
CA PHE A 14 -4.94 -2.26 -0.83
C PHE A 14 -5.86 -2.96 0.17
N LYS A 15 -5.82 -2.50 1.43
CA LYS A 15 -6.72 -2.97 2.49
C LYS A 15 -7.62 -1.83 2.94
N ILE A 16 -8.89 -2.12 3.17
CA ILE A 16 -9.86 -1.15 3.69
C ILE A 16 -9.97 -1.36 5.21
N THR A 17 -9.88 -0.29 6.00
CA THR A 17 -10.11 -0.32 7.45
C THR A 17 -11.60 -0.39 7.76
N GLY A 18 -11.97 -0.78 8.98
CA GLY A 18 -13.38 -0.76 9.41
C GLY A 18 -14.05 0.62 9.29
N SER A 19 -13.26 1.70 9.33
CA SER A 19 -13.69 3.09 9.12
C SER A 19 -13.71 3.54 7.65
N GLY A 20 -13.45 2.63 6.69
CA GLY A 20 -13.49 2.93 5.26
C GLY A 20 -12.24 3.63 4.70
N LYS A 21 -11.14 3.74 5.46
CA LYS A 21 -9.87 4.29 4.98
C LYS A 21 -9.07 3.21 4.24
N ILE A 22 -8.25 3.62 3.28
CA ILE A 22 -7.43 2.71 2.48
C ILE A 22 -6.01 2.68 3.03
N LEU A 23 -5.48 1.47 3.24
CA LEU A 23 -4.11 1.19 3.63
C LEU A 23 -3.32 0.66 2.43
N ARG A 24 -2.06 1.09 2.32
CA ARG A 24 -1.09 0.59 1.35
C ARG A 24 0.30 0.47 1.96
N LEU A 25 1.15 -0.29 1.29
CA LEU A 25 2.60 -0.21 1.53
C LEU A 25 3.20 0.95 0.71
N PRO A 26 4.17 1.69 1.27
CA PRO A 26 4.93 2.67 0.52
C PRO A 26 5.80 2.00 -0.55
N ALA A 27 6.05 2.72 -1.65
CA ALA A 27 6.82 2.20 -2.77
C ALA A 27 8.33 2.18 -2.46
N ALA A 28 9.08 1.50 -3.32
CA ALA A 28 10.55 1.45 -3.29
C ALA A 28 11.16 0.86 -2.01
N GLY A 29 10.49 -0.09 -1.36
CA GLY A 29 11.01 -0.86 -0.22
C GLY A 29 11.62 -2.21 -0.57
N ASN A 30 11.54 -2.66 -1.83
CA ASN A 30 11.83 -4.05 -2.19
C ASN A 30 13.31 -4.32 -2.54
N HIS A 31 14.01 -3.33 -3.09
CA HIS A 31 15.40 -3.48 -3.57
C HIS A 31 16.14 -2.12 -3.55
N LEU A 32 17.47 -2.15 -3.71
CA LEU A 32 18.37 -1.00 -3.61
C LEU A 32 18.19 -0.23 -2.28
N LEU A 33 18.28 -0.96 -1.16
CA LEU A 33 18.13 -0.36 0.17
C LEU A 33 19.44 0.22 0.70
N THR A 34 20.58 -0.32 0.28
CA THR A 34 21.93 0.08 0.70
C THR A 34 22.25 1.55 0.40
N ASN A 35 21.75 2.09 -0.72
CA ASN A 35 22.00 3.48 -1.12
C ASN A 35 20.95 4.47 -0.59
N LYS A 36 19.94 3.99 0.14
CA LYS A 36 18.88 4.84 0.70
C LYS A 36 19.25 5.22 2.13
N SER A 37 18.81 6.41 2.54
CA SER A 37 19.02 6.85 3.92
C SER A 37 18.31 5.95 4.93
N ASP A 38 18.93 5.73 6.08
CA ASP A 38 18.36 4.93 7.16
C ASP A 38 17.01 5.45 7.64
N ARG A 39 16.83 6.78 7.57
CA ARG A 39 15.55 7.43 7.84
C ARG A 39 14.47 6.91 6.88
N LYS A 40 14.74 6.89 5.56
CA LYS A 40 13.78 6.44 4.55
C LYS A 40 13.43 4.97 4.73
N ASN A 41 14.44 4.12 4.96
CA ASN A 41 14.22 2.68 5.14
C ASN A 41 13.38 2.37 6.38
N ARG A 42 13.49 3.18 7.45
CA ARG A 42 12.71 3.04 8.69
C ARG A 42 11.21 3.34 8.53
N TYR A 43 10.85 4.26 7.63
CA TYR A 43 9.45 4.67 7.44
C TYR A 43 8.71 3.86 6.35
N GLN A 44 9.14 2.64 6.04
CA GLN A 44 8.51 1.78 5.03
C GLN A 44 7.33 0.94 5.55
N SER A 45 6.71 1.35 6.66
CA SER A 45 5.56 0.66 7.24
C SER A 45 4.24 0.99 6.51
N VAL A 46 3.19 0.21 6.77
CA VAL A 46 1.87 0.39 6.15
C VAL A 46 1.34 1.79 6.42
N SER A 47 1.10 2.55 5.34
CA SER A 47 0.64 3.92 5.40
C SER A 47 -0.83 4.03 5.00
N LYS A 48 -1.51 5.04 5.53
CA LYS A 48 -2.83 5.45 5.04
C LYS A 48 -2.65 6.13 3.68
N ILE A 49 -3.56 5.87 2.75
CA ILE A 49 -3.77 6.77 1.61
C ILE A 49 -4.67 7.88 2.13
N ASP A 50 -4.12 9.07 2.27
CA ASP A 50 -4.94 10.26 2.43
C ASP A 50 -5.61 10.56 1.09
N ARG A 51 -6.89 10.96 1.16
CA ARG A 51 -7.65 11.42 0.00
C ARG A 51 -7.06 12.72 -0.52
#